data_AF-A0A4V1S9V7-F1
#
_entry.id   AF-A0A4V1S9V7-F1
#
_cell.length_a   1.000
_cell.length_b   1.000
_cell.length_c   1.000
_cell.angle_alpha   90.00
_cell.angle_beta   90.00
_cell.angle_gamma   90.00
#
_symmetry.space_group_name_H-M   'P 1'
#
loop_
_entity.id
_entity.type
_entity.pdbx_description
1 polymer ?
#
loop_
_entity_poly.entity_id
_entity_poly.type
_entity_poly.pdbx_seq_one_letter_code
_entity_poly.pdbx_strand_id
1 'polypeptide(L)'
;MNDSFLRNSDELSRRRFLSYAGKTLLGVSILPGMIPLGAGAASTPVITPSTGPAAAAGRKPTARNIIYLYMAGGMTHVDTFDPKPEAGDKVAGPVKAIQTKADDVRISEYFPMLAKQMDKVAIVRGLSTTQGAHEQGNYFMHSSYTMRGTI
;
A
#
# COMPACT_ATOMS: atom_id res chain seq x y z
N MET A 1 -19.44 -8.20 33.55
CA MET A 1 -19.02 -8.73 32.24
C MET A 1 -18.34 -7.59 31.51
N ASN A 2 -17.04 -7.68 31.21
CA ASN A 2 -16.28 -6.56 30.65
C ASN A 2 -16.47 -6.48 29.13
N ASP A 3 -17.05 -5.38 28.67
CA ASP A 3 -17.32 -5.04 27.25
C ASP A 3 -16.05 -4.80 26.41
N SER A 4 -14.85 -5.00 26.98
CA SER A 4 -13.58 -4.85 26.26
C SER A 4 -13.30 -5.98 25.27
N PHE A 5 -13.93 -7.15 25.44
CA PHE A 5 -13.79 -8.29 24.53
C PHE A 5 -14.50 -8.05 23.19
N LEU A 6 -15.69 -7.45 23.23
CA LEU A 6 -16.48 -7.14 22.03
C LEU A 6 -15.93 -5.92 21.27
N ARG A 7 -15.32 -4.95 21.97
CA ARG A 7 -14.72 -3.74 21.35
C ARG A 7 -13.39 -3.97 20.62
N ASN A 8 -12.67 -5.04 20.94
CA ASN A 8 -11.36 -5.38 20.32
C ASN A 8 -11.44 -6.52 19.30
N SER A 9 -12.65 -6.92 18.91
CA SER A 9 -12.86 -7.92 17.86
C SER A 9 -12.94 -7.21 16.50
N ASP A 10 -11.82 -6.67 16.02
CA ASP A 10 -11.70 -6.29 14.61
C ASP A 10 -11.86 -7.55 13.75
N GLU A 11 -12.68 -7.46 12.68
CA GLU A 11 -12.95 -8.57 11.77
C GLU A 11 -11.63 -9.22 11.32
N LEU A 12 -11.39 -10.43 11.84
CA LEU A 12 -10.35 -11.36 11.42
C LEU A 12 -10.17 -11.27 9.90
N SER A 13 -9.10 -10.58 9.48
CA SER A 13 -8.91 -10.18 8.08
C SER A 13 -9.17 -11.35 7.12
N ARG A 14 -9.89 -11.11 6.01
CA ARG A 14 -10.20 -12.13 4.98
C ARG A 14 -8.98 -13.00 4.63
N ARG A 15 -7.79 -12.42 4.66
CA ARG A 15 -6.51 -13.09 4.46
C ARG A 15 -6.14 -14.08 5.57
N ARG A 16 -6.42 -13.77 6.84
CA ARG A 16 -6.26 -14.70 7.97
C ARG A 16 -7.23 -15.88 7.88
N PHE A 17 -8.51 -15.64 7.59
CA PHE A 17 -9.50 -16.72 7.42
C PHE A 17 -9.12 -17.67 6.27
N LEU A 18 -8.80 -17.12 5.08
CA LEU A 18 -8.33 -17.93 3.95
C LEU A 18 -7.01 -18.65 4.25
N SER A 19 -6.09 -18.03 5.00
CA SER A 19 -4.84 -18.70 5.39
C SER A 19 -5.07 -19.85 6.37
N TYR A 20 -6.03 -19.70 7.28
CA TYR A 20 -6.31 -20.70 8.31
C TYR A 20 -7.11 -21.87 7.72
N ALA A 21 -8.14 -21.57 6.92
CA ALA A 21 -8.88 -22.56 6.15
C ALA A 21 -7.96 -23.31 5.17
N GLY A 22 -7.03 -22.63 4.50
CA GLY A 22 -6.01 -23.27 3.68
C GLY A 22 -5.10 -24.20 4.48
N LYS A 23 -4.63 -23.78 5.66
CA LYS A 23 -3.77 -24.61 6.54
C LYS A 23 -4.50 -25.84 7.07
N THR A 24 -5.76 -25.72 7.45
CA THR A 24 -6.54 -26.82 8.03
C THR A 24 -7.12 -27.77 6.97
N LEU A 25 -7.60 -27.26 5.84
CA LEU A 25 -8.22 -28.07 4.78
C LEU A 25 -7.20 -28.70 3.83
N LEU A 26 -6.08 -28.01 3.54
CA LEU A 26 -5.04 -28.53 2.64
C LEU A 26 -3.91 -29.26 3.39
N GLY A 27 -4.01 -29.42 4.72
CA GLY A 27 -3.07 -30.20 5.52
C GLY A 27 -1.64 -29.65 5.58
N VAL A 28 -1.42 -28.39 5.19
CA VAL A 28 -0.06 -27.77 5.10
C VAL A 28 0.53 -27.43 6.49
N SER A 29 -0.10 -27.89 7.57
CA SER A 29 0.47 -27.84 8.92
C SER A 29 0.21 -29.14 9.69
N ILE A 30 0.82 -30.21 9.21
CA ILE A 30 1.18 -31.40 10.01
C ILE A 30 2.69 -31.58 9.74
N LEU A 31 3.58 -30.77 10.30
CA LEU A 31 4.20 -31.00 11.61
C LEU A 31 4.88 -29.69 12.11
N PRO A 32 4.47 -29.16 13.27
CA PRO A 32 5.43 -28.52 14.17
C PRO A 32 5.26 -29.04 15.61
N GLY A 33 5.04 -30.36 15.75
CA GLY A 33 4.76 -31.02 17.05
C GLY A 33 5.72 -32.15 17.45
N MET A 34 6.72 -32.50 16.63
CA MET A 34 7.75 -33.48 17.01
C MET A 34 9.11 -32.79 17.12
N ILE A 35 9.29 -32.09 18.23
CA ILE A 35 10.62 -31.83 18.78
C ILE A 35 11.07 -33.15 19.42
N PRO A 36 12.13 -33.83 18.95
CA PRO A 36 12.73 -34.88 19.76
C PRO A 36 13.34 -34.19 20.99
N LEU A 37 12.85 -34.61 22.16
CA LEU A 37 13.38 -34.29 23.46
C LEU A 37 14.86 -34.71 23.51
N GLY A 38 15.76 -33.76 23.21
CA GLY A 38 17.21 -33.95 23.34
C GLY A 38 17.99 -33.65 22.06
N ALA A 39 18.32 -32.37 21.83
CA ALA A 39 19.61 -31.92 21.31
C ALA A 39 19.57 -30.39 21.05
N GLY A 40 20.43 -29.65 21.76
CA GLY A 40 21.01 -28.40 21.26
C GLY A 40 20.15 -27.15 21.33
N ALA A 41 20.55 -26.22 22.19
CA ALA A 41 20.10 -24.84 22.19
C ALA A 41 20.33 -24.17 20.82
N ALA A 42 19.26 -23.81 20.12
CA ALA A 42 19.27 -22.80 19.07
C ALA A 42 17.93 -22.05 19.12
N SER A 43 17.99 -20.83 19.66
CA SER A 43 16.91 -19.86 19.72
C SER A 43 16.41 -19.50 18.30
N THR A 44 15.34 -20.17 17.84
CA THR A 44 14.54 -19.72 16.69
C THR A 44 13.75 -18.47 17.10
N PRO A 45 13.86 -17.33 16.37
CA PRO A 45 13.13 -16.14 16.73
C PRO A 45 11.63 -16.37 16.46
N VAL A 46 10.85 -16.37 17.53
CA VAL A 46 9.40 -16.20 17.45
C VAL A 46 9.14 -14.83 16.82
N ILE A 47 8.61 -14.81 15.60
CA ILE A 47 8.15 -13.57 14.96
C ILE A 47 6.84 -13.17 15.64
N THR A 48 6.96 -12.40 16.71
CA THR A 48 5.82 -11.72 17.34
C THR A 48 5.42 -10.54 16.45
N PRO A 49 4.19 -10.48 15.91
CA PRO A 49 3.77 -9.33 15.10
C PRO A 49 3.57 -8.12 16.01
N SER A 50 4.27 -7.03 15.72
CA SER A 50 4.08 -5.75 16.39
C SER A 50 2.70 -5.16 16.05
N THR A 51 1.95 -4.75 17.06
CA THR A 51 0.61 -4.12 16.95
C THR A 51 0.69 -2.59 16.81
N GLY A 52 1.75 -2.06 16.21
CA GLY A 52 1.86 -0.64 15.85
C GLY A 52 1.54 -0.42 14.37
N PRO A 53 1.30 0.84 13.91
CA PRO A 53 1.33 1.15 12.49
C PRO A 53 2.62 0.56 11.94
N ALA A 54 2.53 -0.33 10.94
CA ALA A 54 3.61 -1.19 10.49
C ALA A 54 4.91 -0.39 10.37
N ALA A 55 5.70 -0.37 11.44
CA ALA A 55 7.01 0.22 11.43
C ALA A 55 7.76 -0.68 10.48
N ALA A 56 8.06 -0.17 9.29
CA ALA A 56 8.93 -0.83 8.33
C ALA A 56 10.07 -1.46 9.14
N ALA A 57 10.12 -2.79 9.11
CA ALA A 57 10.90 -3.60 10.04
C ALA A 57 12.26 -2.95 10.35
N GLY A 58 12.43 -2.45 11.58
CA GLY A 58 13.72 -2.03 12.13
C GLY A 58 14.29 -0.66 11.73
N ARG A 59 13.63 0.18 10.90
CA ARG A 59 14.17 1.51 10.58
C ARG A 59 13.47 2.63 11.36
N LYS A 60 14.24 3.35 12.17
CA LYS A 60 13.79 4.61 12.80
C LYS A 60 13.43 5.61 11.68
N PRO A 61 12.25 6.23 11.70
CA PRO A 61 11.91 7.26 10.72
C PRO A 61 12.90 8.42 10.83
N THR A 62 13.55 8.77 9.72
CA THR A 62 14.59 9.81 9.66
C THR A 62 14.07 11.16 9.16
N ALA A 63 12.95 11.17 8.43
CA ALA A 63 12.37 12.38 7.88
C ALA A 63 11.75 13.25 8.99
N ARG A 64 12.24 14.50 9.14
CA ARG A 64 11.71 15.49 10.10
C ARG A 64 10.76 16.50 9.47
N ASN A 65 10.91 16.76 8.18
CA ASN A 65 10.12 17.73 7.42
C ASN A 65 9.67 17.10 6.11
N ILE A 66 8.46 17.44 5.66
CA ILE A 66 7.86 16.96 4.42
C ILE A 66 7.38 18.16 3.63
N ILE A 67 7.70 18.20 2.33
CA ILE A 67 7.08 19.13 1.39
C ILE A 67 5.90 18.40 0.76
N TYR A 68 4.70 18.92 0.98
CA TYR A 68 3.48 18.38 0.40
C TYR A 68 3.01 19.28 -0.74
N LEU A 69 3.00 18.73 -1.96
CA LEU A 69 2.53 19.41 -3.16
C LEU A 69 1.17 18.86 -3.55
N TYR A 70 0.10 19.62 -3.26
CA TYR A 70 -1.25 19.29 -3.70
C TYR A 70 -1.61 20.07 -4.95
N MET A 71 -1.74 19.37 -6.08
CA MET A 71 -2.07 19.97 -7.37
C MET A 71 -3.59 20.07 -7.54
N ALA A 72 -4.17 21.17 -7.05
CA ALA A 72 -5.60 21.46 -7.22
C ALA A 72 -5.98 21.51 -8.71
N GLY A 73 -7.07 20.85 -9.09
CA GLY A 73 -7.44 20.62 -10.50
C GLY A 73 -6.90 19.31 -11.08
N GLY A 74 -5.94 18.67 -10.40
CA GLY A 74 -5.50 17.29 -10.64
C GLY A 74 -4.80 17.08 -11.97
N MET A 75 -3.50 16.79 -11.94
CA MET A 75 -2.89 16.12 -13.09
C MET A 75 -3.44 14.70 -13.17
N THR A 76 -3.97 14.31 -14.32
CA THR A 76 -4.42 12.93 -14.50
C THR A 76 -3.22 11.96 -14.42
N HIS A 77 -3.44 10.79 -13.81
CA HIS A 77 -2.36 9.82 -13.63
C HIS A 77 -1.87 9.25 -14.97
N VAL A 78 -2.76 9.15 -15.97
CA VAL A 78 -2.41 8.66 -17.32
C VAL A 78 -1.55 9.65 -18.11
N ASP A 79 -1.60 10.95 -17.80
CA ASP A 79 -0.76 11.92 -18.51
C ASP A 79 0.56 12.17 -17.77
N THR A 80 0.77 11.54 -16.60
CA THR A 80 1.87 11.84 -15.69
C THR A 80 2.68 10.61 -15.28
N PHE A 81 2.32 9.97 -14.17
CA PHE A 81 3.12 8.94 -13.51
C PHE A 81 2.76 7.51 -13.94
N ASP A 82 1.70 7.35 -14.74
CA ASP A 82 1.20 6.05 -15.18
C ASP A 82 0.57 6.07 -16.59
N PRO A 83 1.36 6.32 -17.65
CA PRO A 83 0.84 6.54 -19.01
C PRO A 83 0.27 5.33 -19.77
N LYS A 84 0.12 4.17 -19.12
CA LYS A 84 -0.54 2.94 -19.63
C LYS A 84 -0.48 2.76 -21.16
N PRO A 85 0.71 2.71 -21.78
CA PRO A 85 0.85 2.69 -23.24
C PRO A 85 0.18 1.46 -23.88
N GLU A 86 0.07 0.36 -23.15
CA GLU A 86 -0.64 -0.85 -23.56
C GLU A 86 -2.17 -0.69 -23.69
N ALA A 87 -2.78 0.33 -23.10
CA ALA A 87 -4.22 0.57 -23.17
C ALA A 87 -4.65 1.24 -24.49
N GLY A 88 -3.70 1.71 -25.29
CA GLY A 88 -3.92 2.43 -26.54
C GLY A 88 -4.42 3.86 -26.35
N ASP A 89 -4.35 4.64 -27.44
CA ASP A 89 -4.55 6.10 -27.41
C ASP A 89 -5.93 6.54 -26.95
N LYS A 90 -6.95 5.67 -27.09
CA LYS A 90 -8.32 5.96 -26.64
C LYS A 90 -8.45 6.04 -25.12
N VAL A 91 -7.52 5.41 -24.38
CA VAL A 91 -7.54 5.31 -22.92
C VAL A 91 -6.40 6.12 -22.30
N ALA A 92 -5.20 6.04 -22.88
CA ALA A 92 -4.00 6.71 -22.38
C ALA A 92 -3.85 8.15 -22.87
N GLY A 93 -4.66 8.58 -23.84
CA GLY A 93 -4.50 9.88 -24.49
C GLY A 93 -3.27 9.90 -25.42
N PRO A 94 -2.86 11.09 -25.89
CA PRO A 94 -1.76 11.25 -26.84
C PRO A 94 -0.36 11.17 -26.20
N VAL A 95 -0.27 10.93 -24.90
CA VAL A 95 0.97 10.99 -24.12
C VAL A 95 1.85 9.77 -24.38
N LYS A 96 3.12 10.00 -24.73
CA LYS A 96 4.09 8.91 -24.86
C LYS A 96 4.75 8.58 -23.53
N ALA A 97 4.91 7.28 -23.28
CA ALA A 97 5.65 6.76 -22.14
C ALA A 97 7.16 6.73 -22.44
N ILE A 98 7.97 7.34 -21.58
CA ILE A 98 9.43 7.30 -21.63
C ILE A 98 9.98 6.37 -20.56
N GLN A 99 11.04 5.63 -20.89
CA GLN A 99 11.77 4.81 -19.93
C GLN A 99 12.53 5.71 -18.95
N THR A 100 12.51 5.34 -17.67
CA THR A 100 13.19 6.11 -16.62
C THR A 100 14.46 5.43 -16.17
N LYS A 101 15.21 6.08 -15.28
CA LYS A 101 16.42 5.51 -14.66
C LYS A 101 16.10 4.30 -13.77
N ALA A 102 14.88 4.17 -13.28
CA ALA A 102 14.44 3.00 -12.55
C ALA A 102 13.97 1.90 -13.51
N ASP A 103 14.39 0.67 -13.23
CA ASP A 103 14.01 -0.50 -14.02
C ASP A 103 12.48 -0.68 -14.02
N ASP A 104 11.94 -1.02 -15.19
CA ASP A 104 10.49 -1.25 -15.41
C ASP A 104 9.56 -0.07 -15.05
N VAL A 105 10.09 1.12 -14.77
CA VAL A 105 9.31 2.32 -14.50
C VAL A 105 9.29 3.22 -15.73
N ARG A 106 8.09 3.46 -16.24
CA ARG A 106 7.81 4.40 -17.34
C ARG A 106 6.94 5.54 -16.84
N ILE A 107 7.25 6.77 -17.25
CA ILE A 107 6.47 7.98 -16.94
C ILE A 107 6.23 8.79 -18.22
N SER A 108 5.45 9.85 -18.13
CA SER A 108 5.13 10.75 -19.24
C SER A 108 6.36 11.43 -19.85
N GLU A 109 6.35 11.60 -21.18
CA GLU A 109 7.36 12.33 -21.95
C GLU A 109 7.56 13.78 -21.49
N TYR A 110 6.56 14.37 -20.81
CA TYR A 110 6.65 15.72 -20.26
C TYR A 110 7.59 15.86 -19.06
N PHE A 111 8.08 14.74 -18.50
CA PHE A 111 8.97 14.75 -17.33
C PHE A 111 10.36 14.17 -17.60
N PRO A 112 11.12 14.66 -18.61
CA PRO A 112 12.41 14.10 -18.97
C PRO A 112 13.47 14.29 -17.88
N MET A 113 13.38 15.36 -17.09
CA MET A 113 14.30 15.59 -15.97
C MET A 113 13.98 14.71 -14.77
N LEU A 114 12.68 14.45 -14.50
CA LEU A 114 12.26 13.56 -13.42
C LEU A 114 12.60 12.10 -13.74
N ALA A 115 12.45 11.69 -15.00
CA ALA A 115 12.80 10.35 -15.47
C ALA A 115 14.26 9.97 -15.10
N LYS A 116 15.18 10.94 -15.15
CA LYS A 116 16.59 10.77 -14.78
C LYS A 116 16.82 10.55 -13.27
N GLN A 117 15.84 10.87 -12.44
CA GLN A 117 15.92 10.79 -10.97
C GLN A 117 14.96 9.74 -10.37
N MET A 118 14.32 8.92 -11.21
CA MET A 118 13.33 7.94 -10.73
C MET A 118 13.90 6.85 -9.83
N ASP A 119 15.22 6.65 -9.80
CA ASP A 119 15.93 5.80 -8.83
C ASP A 119 15.79 6.28 -7.37
N LYS A 120 15.32 7.53 -7.17
CA LYS A 120 15.12 8.16 -5.85
C LYS A 120 13.64 8.37 -5.52
N VAL A 121 12.74 7.97 -6.42
CA VAL A 121 11.31 8.25 -6.31
C VAL A 121 10.56 6.94 -6.08
N ALA A 122 9.61 6.97 -5.14
CA ALA A 122 8.64 5.90 -4.97
C ALA A 122 7.29 6.34 -5.55
N ILE A 123 6.80 5.63 -6.57
CA ILE A 123 5.44 5.83 -7.08
C ILE A 123 4.50 4.91 -6.28
N VAL A 124 3.48 5.50 -5.65
CA VAL A 124 2.44 4.75 -4.94
C VAL A 124 1.17 4.72 -5.78
N ARG A 125 0.90 3.57 -6.41
CA ARG A 125 -0.33 3.32 -7.19
C ARG A 125 -1.32 2.54 -6.32
N GLY A 126 -2.19 3.26 -5.61
CA GLY A 126 -3.17 2.60 -4.73
C GLY A 126 -4.39 3.44 -4.37
N LEU A 127 -4.48 4.66 -4.90
CA LEU A 127 -5.62 5.53 -4.64
C LEU A 127 -6.81 5.08 -5.50
N SER A 128 -7.93 4.77 -4.86
CA SER A 128 -9.22 4.57 -5.50
C SER A 128 -10.28 5.30 -4.67
N THR A 129 -11.16 6.02 -5.33
CA THR A 129 -12.18 6.85 -4.69
C THR A 129 -13.44 6.87 -5.55
N THR A 130 -14.59 7.04 -4.91
CA THR A 130 -15.89 7.26 -5.56
C THR A 130 -16.36 8.71 -5.44
N GLN A 131 -15.52 9.61 -4.92
CA GLN A 131 -15.83 11.04 -4.79
C GLN A 131 -15.71 11.71 -6.17
N GLY A 132 -16.86 11.97 -6.81
CA GLY A 132 -16.92 12.61 -8.12
C GLY A 132 -16.95 14.14 -8.09
N ALA A 133 -17.14 14.75 -6.92
CA ALA A 133 -17.25 16.21 -6.78
C ALA A 133 -16.02 16.79 -6.08
N HIS A 134 -15.58 17.95 -6.59
CA HIS A 134 -14.29 18.55 -6.24
C HIS A 134 -14.12 18.79 -4.74
N GLU A 135 -15.14 19.35 -4.07
CA GLU A 135 -15.07 19.67 -2.65
C GLU A 135 -14.91 18.41 -1.78
N GLN A 136 -15.71 17.38 -2.05
CA GLN A 136 -15.69 16.11 -1.33
C GLN A 136 -14.39 15.35 -1.59
N GLY A 137 -13.89 15.38 -2.84
CA GLY A 137 -12.61 14.80 -3.21
C GLY A 137 -11.44 15.49 -2.49
N ASN A 138 -11.43 16.83 -2.47
CA ASN A 138 -10.41 17.59 -1.75
C ASN A 138 -10.39 17.23 -0.26
N TYR A 139 -11.56 17.20 0.38
CA TYR A 139 -11.66 16.82 1.79
C TYR A 139 -11.17 15.39 2.03
N PHE A 140 -11.56 14.44 1.17
CA PHE A 140 -11.13 13.05 1.26
C PHE A 140 -9.61 12.90 1.12
N MET A 141 -8.98 13.60 0.16
CA MET A 141 -7.53 13.53 -0.05
C MET A 141 -6.72 14.07 1.12
N HIS A 142 -7.23 15.06 1.85
CA HIS A 142 -6.51 15.66 2.99
C HIS A 142 -6.77 14.96 4.31
N SER A 143 -7.97 14.40 4.50
CA SER A 143 -8.40 13.85 5.78
C SER A 143 -8.46 12.32 5.79
N SER A 144 -8.52 11.68 4.62
CA SER A 144 -8.89 10.27 4.45
C SER A 144 -10.30 9.91 4.92
N TYR A 145 -11.16 10.89 5.19
CA TYR A 145 -12.56 10.70 5.57
C TYR A 145 -13.49 11.19 4.48
N THR A 146 -14.60 10.50 4.27
CA THR A 146 -15.68 10.98 3.39
C THR A 146 -16.39 12.16 4.06
N MET A 147 -16.53 13.28 3.35
CA MET A 147 -17.31 14.41 3.85
C MET A 147 -18.76 13.96 4.08
N ARG A 148 -19.26 14.13 5.31
CA ARG A 148 -20.65 13.86 5.67
C ARG A 148 -21.36 15.19 5.86
N GLY A 149 -22.60 15.28 5.39
CA GLY A 149 -23.46 16.40 5.76
C GLY A 149 -23.68 16.40 7.26
N THR A 150 -23.68 17.59 7.86
CA THR A 150 -24.20 17.78 9.21
C THR A 150 -25.70 17.48 9.19
N ILE A 151 -26.16 16.66 10.13
CA ILE A 151 -27.59 16.53 10.44
C ILE A 151 -28.09 17.76 11.19
#